data_AF-X0Q8J6-F1
#
_entry.id   AF-X0Q8J6-F1
#
_cell.length_a   1.000
_cell.length_b   1.000
_cell.length_c   1.000
_cell.angle_alpha   90.00
_cell.angle_beta   90.00
_cell.angle_gamma   90.00
#
_symmetry.space_group_name_H-M   'P 1'
#
loop_
_entity.id
_entity.type
_entity.pdbx_description
1 polymer ?
#
loop_
_entity_poly.entity_id
_entity_poly.type
_entity_poly.pdbx_seq_one_letter_code
_entity_poly.pdbx_strand_id
1 'polypeptide(L)'
;MRAFWLRADREGYLTINVNGTYTDQELESAFLEVRRTYTSTKKTGGWHVFIDCGDGQQAVGGARQANGKFALDSLGAARTGLAVGQYEFEPLPNRNACPPDLPMIAAGTVTAHDVIDAFVAAGLPATNRQDRTITAGCEDLKCAQMIAVDEVSVYLFSDVAHAAHYAEIFGANTVYQNGLLAIRYKRDGKHPIDEALIPQYNAALDAVGSVR
;
A
#
# COMPACT_ATOMS: atom_id res chain seq x y z
N MET A 1 -6.03 18.37 8.61
CA MET A 1 -5.76 18.15 7.16
C MET A 1 -4.71 17.06 7.07
N ARG A 2 -4.94 16.01 6.26
CA ARG A 2 -3.95 14.93 6.09
C ARG A 2 -2.77 15.38 5.23
N ALA A 3 -1.64 14.70 5.39
CA ALA A 3 -0.41 15.01 4.70
C ALA A 3 -0.49 14.61 3.21
N PHE A 4 -0.14 15.54 2.33
CA PHE A 4 -0.02 15.32 0.89
C PHE A 4 1.29 15.91 0.39
N TRP A 5 1.72 15.51 -0.81
CA TRP A 5 2.87 16.13 -1.47
C TRP A 5 2.44 16.79 -2.78
N LEU A 6 2.93 18.02 -3.03
CA LEU A 6 2.64 18.74 -4.26
C LEU A 6 3.83 18.66 -5.22
N ARG A 7 3.55 18.22 -6.45
CA ARG A 7 4.46 18.28 -7.59
C ARG A 7 3.93 19.24 -8.66
N ALA A 8 4.78 20.11 -9.17
CA ALA A 8 4.50 20.86 -10.38
C ALA A 8 5.05 20.07 -11.57
N ASP A 9 4.17 19.51 -12.40
CA ASP A 9 4.58 18.67 -13.53
C ASP A 9 5.13 19.55 -14.67
N ARG A 10 4.43 20.66 -14.93
CA ARG A 10 4.79 21.71 -15.89
C ARG A 10 3.91 22.92 -15.63
N GLU A 11 4.15 24.01 -16.35
CA GLU A 11 3.31 25.20 -16.23
C GLU A 11 1.83 24.87 -16.48
N GLY A 12 0.95 25.25 -15.53
CA GLY A 12 -0.48 25.00 -15.61
C GLY A 12 -0.93 23.57 -15.25
N TYR A 13 -0.02 22.68 -14.83
CA TYR A 13 -0.34 21.31 -14.42
C TYR A 13 0.36 20.93 -13.11
N LEU A 14 -0.42 20.48 -12.15
CA LEU A 14 0.03 20.05 -10.83
C LEU A 14 -0.46 18.63 -10.56
N THR A 15 0.31 17.89 -9.78
CA THR A 15 -0.12 16.65 -9.15
C THR A 15 -0.03 16.77 -7.64
N ILE A 16 -1.10 16.43 -6.93
CA ILE A 16 -1.14 16.20 -5.49
C ILE A 16 -1.02 14.69 -5.29
N ASN A 17 0.07 14.24 -4.67
CA ASN A 17 0.25 12.85 -4.30
C ASN A 17 -0.31 12.60 -2.90
N VAL A 18 -1.17 11.59 -2.79
CA VAL A 18 -1.79 11.15 -1.53
C VAL A 18 -1.49 9.67 -1.27
N ASN A 19 -1.38 9.30 0.00
CA ASN A 19 -1.11 7.93 0.42
C ASN A 19 -2.20 7.41 1.37
N GLY A 20 -2.67 6.18 1.13
CA GLY A 20 -3.79 5.56 1.84
C GLY A 20 -5.17 6.03 1.39
N THR A 21 -6.19 5.75 2.21
CA THR A 21 -7.60 6.00 1.85
C THR A 21 -8.03 7.42 2.19
N TYR A 22 -8.32 8.25 1.20
CA TYR A 22 -8.89 9.59 1.40
C TYR A 22 -10.39 9.62 1.11
N THR A 23 -11.15 10.34 1.94
CA THR A 23 -12.53 10.73 1.67
C THR A 23 -12.60 11.86 0.63
N ASP A 24 -13.76 12.04 -0.02
CA ASP A 24 -13.95 13.10 -1.02
C ASP A 24 -13.66 14.49 -0.43
N GLN A 25 -14.10 14.72 0.81
CA GLN A 25 -13.89 15.97 1.54
C GLN A 25 -12.41 16.21 1.85
N GLU A 26 -11.64 15.17 2.16
CA GLU A 26 -10.19 15.29 2.39
C GLU A 26 -9.44 15.60 1.09
N LEU A 27 -9.84 14.98 -0.03
CA LEU A 27 -9.27 15.28 -1.34
C LEU A 27 -9.57 16.73 -1.75
N GLU A 28 -10.81 17.20 -1.57
CA GLU A 28 -11.17 18.59 -1.84
C GLU A 28 -10.39 19.57 -0.94
N SER A 29 -10.23 19.22 0.34
CA SER A 29 -9.44 20.04 1.27
C SER A 29 -7.98 20.18 0.83
N ALA A 30 -7.36 19.11 0.33
CA ALA A 30 -6.00 19.17 -0.21
C ALA A 30 -5.92 20.04 -1.48
N PHE A 31 -6.90 19.91 -2.39
CA PHE A 31 -7.01 20.76 -3.57
C PHE A 31 -7.15 22.26 -3.21
N LEU A 32 -8.04 22.58 -2.28
CA LEU A 32 -8.29 23.97 -1.86
C LEU A 32 -7.07 24.57 -1.15
N GLU A 33 -6.30 23.77 -0.41
CA GLU A 33 -5.06 24.21 0.20
C GLU A 33 -3.99 24.57 -0.84
N VAL A 34 -3.85 23.78 -1.90
CA VAL A 34 -2.95 24.10 -3.02
C VAL A 34 -3.37 25.40 -3.71
N ARG A 35 -4.67 25.54 -4.01
CA ARG A 35 -5.22 26.79 -4.58
C ARG A 35 -4.92 27.98 -3.67
N ARG A 36 -5.20 27.88 -2.37
CA ARG A 36 -4.93 28.93 -1.37
C ARG A 36 -3.46 29.32 -1.37
N THR A 37 -2.57 28.32 -1.39
CA THR A 37 -1.11 28.53 -1.43
C THR A 37 -0.70 29.27 -2.70
N TYR A 38 -1.19 28.87 -3.86
CA TYR A 38 -0.86 29.50 -5.14
C TYR A 38 -1.37 30.93 -5.25
N THR A 39 -2.58 31.19 -4.73
CA THR A 39 -3.11 32.56 -4.60
C THR A 39 -2.24 33.41 -3.67
N SER A 40 -1.91 32.90 -2.48
CA SER A 40 -1.14 33.66 -1.47
C SER A 40 0.31 33.94 -1.89
N THR A 41 0.91 33.04 -2.69
CA THR A 41 2.26 33.18 -3.24
C THR A 41 2.28 33.93 -4.57
N LYS A 42 1.15 34.54 -4.96
CA LYS A 42 1.00 35.35 -6.18
C LYS A 42 1.44 34.61 -7.45
N LYS A 43 1.15 33.30 -7.52
CA LYS A 43 1.23 32.56 -8.77
C LYS A 43 0.17 33.10 -9.74
N THR A 44 0.45 32.99 -11.02
CA THR A 44 -0.40 33.48 -12.11
C THR A 44 -0.96 32.32 -12.92
N GLY A 45 -1.88 32.62 -13.83
CA GLY A 45 -2.47 31.67 -14.75
C GLY A 45 -3.50 30.75 -14.11
N GLY A 46 -3.69 29.61 -14.77
CA GLY A 46 -4.69 28.60 -14.44
C GLY A 46 -4.05 27.25 -14.39
N TRP A 47 -4.53 26.42 -13.47
CA TRP A 47 -3.88 25.18 -13.09
C TRP A 47 -4.88 24.04 -13.16
N HIS A 48 -4.53 23.00 -13.90
CA HIS A 48 -5.15 21.69 -13.81
C HIS A 48 -4.43 20.92 -12.70
N VAL A 49 -5.20 20.31 -11.81
CA VAL A 49 -4.71 19.58 -10.65
C VAL A 49 -5.18 18.15 -10.76
N PHE A 50 -4.23 17.23 -10.74
CA PHE A 50 -4.49 15.81 -10.62
C PHE A 50 -4.22 15.40 -9.18
N ILE A 51 -5.10 14.59 -8.58
CA ILE A 51 -4.82 13.97 -7.29
C ILE A 51 -4.60 12.49 -7.55
N ASP A 52 -3.35 12.04 -7.38
CA ASP A 52 -2.91 10.69 -7.68
C ASP A 52 -2.41 10.01 -6.41
N CYS A 53 -2.47 8.69 -6.39
CA CYS A 53 -1.77 7.94 -5.36
C CYS A 53 -0.26 8.10 -5.50
N GLY A 54 0.43 8.28 -4.36
CA GLY A 54 1.88 8.37 -4.34
C GLY A 54 2.42 8.42 -2.91
N ASP A 55 3.60 7.87 -2.73
CA ASP A 55 4.35 7.76 -1.47
C ASP A 55 5.32 8.94 -1.24
N GLY A 56 5.31 9.94 -2.13
CA GLY A 56 6.18 11.10 -1.99
C GLY A 56 5.99 12.14 -3.08
N GLN A 57 6.76 13.23 -3.00
CA GLN A 57 6.64 14.37 -3.90
C GLN A 57 6.92 14.04 -5.37
N GLN A 58 7.82 13.10 -5.64
CA GLN A 58 8.22 12.76 -7.01
C GLN A 58 7.45 11.56 -7.58
N ALA A 59 6.53 10.95 -6.82
CA ALA A 59 5.82 9.73 -7.22
C ALA A 59 4.95 9.93 -8.47
N VAL A 60 5.17 9.13 -9.52
CA VAL A 60 4.48 9.23 -10.83
C VAL A 60 3.61 8.00 -11.09
N GLY A 61 2.50 8.17 -11.83
CA GLY A 61 1.74 7.06 -12.40
C GLY A 61 0.83 6.29 -11.43
N GLY A 62 0.58 6.81 -10.23
CA GLY A 62 -0.37 6.20 -9.30
C GLY A 62 -1.82 6.33 -9.75
N ALA A 63 -2.71 5.56 -9.10
CA ALA A 63 -4.13 5.57 -9.42
C ALA A 63 -4.76 6.94 -9.14
N ARG A 64 -5.48 7.48 -10.13
CA ARG A 64 -6.19 8.76 -10.02
C ARG A 64 -7.30 8.70 -8.96
N GLN A 65 -7.32 9.70 -8.08
CA GLN A 65 -8.29 9.84 -6.99
C GLN A 65 -9.30 10.98 -7.26
N ALA A 66 -8.83 12.10 -7.81
CA ALA A 66 -9.68 13.25 -8.16
C ALA A 66 -9.03 14.13 -9.24
N ASN A 67 -9.85 14.94 -9.90
CA ASN A 67 -9.40 16.02 -10.77
C ASN A 67 -9.85 17.36 -10.19
N GLY A 68 -9.11 18.41 -10.48
CA GLY A 68 -9.54 19.77 -10.20
C GLY A 68 -8.90 20.76 -11.16
N LYS A 69 -9.41 21.98 -11.14
CA LYS A 69 -8.79 23.10 -11.84
C LYS A 69 -9.20 24.42 -11.20
N PHE A 70 -8.32 25.42 -11.26
CA PHE A 70 -8.62 26.77 -10.76
C PHE A 70 -7.96 27.85 -11.62
N ALA A 71 -8.61 29.01 -11.71
CA ALA A 71 -8.12 30.17 -12.45
C ALA A 71 -7.79 31.33 -11.49
N LEU A 72 -6.55 31.84 -11.55
CA LEU A 72 -6.10 32.95 -10.69
C LEU A 72 -6.23 34.32 -11.37
N ASP A 73 -6.16 34.35 -12.69
CA ASP A 73 -6.23 35.58 -13.50
C ASP A 73 -6.87 35.31 -14.88
N SER A 74 -6.90 36.32 -15.76
CA SER A 74 -7.47 36.22 -17.10
C SER A 74 -6.78 35.19 -18.00
N LEU A 75 -5.46 34.99 -17.84
CA LEU A 75 -4.74 33.93 -18.55
C LEU A 75 -5.18 32.56 -18.03
N GLY A 76 -5.39 32.44 -16.72
CA GLY A 76 -5.92 31.23 -16.12
C GLY A 76 -7.32 30.90 -16.56
N ALA A 77 -8.19 31.91 -16.63
CA ALA A 77 -9.54 31.77 -17.15
C ALA A 77 -9.55 31.17 -18.57
N ALA A 78 -8.69 31.69 -19.44
CA ALA A 78 -8.53 31.18 -20.80
C ALA A 78 -8.00 29.73 -20.84
N ARG A 79 -7.11 29.35 -19.92
CA ARG A 79 -6.52 27.99 -19.87
C ARG A 79 -7.49 26.94 -19.35
N THR A 80 -8.23 27.24 -18.28
CA THR A 80 -9.07 26.26 -17.57
C THR A 80 -10.54 26.29 -18.00
N GLY A 81 -10.94 27.32 -18.76
CA GLY A 81 -12.34 27.58 -19.11
C GLY A 81 -13.19 28.07 -17.93
N LEU A 82 -12.56 28.56 -16.86
CA LEU A 82 -13.23 29.06 -15.66
C LEU A 82 -13.27 30.59 -15.65
N ALA A 83 -14.16 31.19 -14.86
CA ALA A 83 -14.03 32.61 -14.53
C ALA A 83 -12.87 32.86 -13.55
N VAL A 84 -12.33 34.08 -13.55
CA VAL A 84 -11.24 34.47 -12.62
C VAL A 84 -11.67 34.24 -11.18
N GLY A 85 -10.79 33.60 -10.40
CA GLY A 85 -11.03 33.25 -9.01
C GLY A 85 -11.87 31.99 -8.79
N GLN A 86 -12.45 31.39 -9.84
CA GLN A 86 -13.24 30.17 -9.73
C GLN A 86 -12.38 28.91 -9.72
N TYR A 87 -13.01 27.82 -9.30
CA TYR A 87 -12.44 26.47 -9.32
C TYR A 87 -13.52 25.44 -9.61
N GLU A 88 -13.09 24.28 -10.09
CA GLU A 88 -13.89 23.06 -10.18
C GLU A 88 -13.10 21.92 -9.53
N PHE A 89 -13.81 21.03 -8.84
CA PHE A 89 -13.25 19.84 -8.20
C PHE A 89 -14.19 18.66 -8.42
N GLU A 90 -13.62 17.53 -8.83
CA GLU A 90 -14.34 16.32 -9.19
C GLU A 90 -13.62 15.09 -8.61
N PRO A 91 -14.10 14.49 -7.52
CA PRO A 91 -13.61 13.20 -7.05
C PRO A 91 -13.97 12.12 -8.07
N LEU A 92 -13.07 11.16 -8.31
CA LEU A 92 -13.39 10.06 -9.21
C LEU A 92 -14.41 9.12 -8.55
N PRO A 93 -15.52 8.79 -9.26
CA PRO A 93 -16.44 7.76 -8.80
C PRO A 93 -15.74 6.39 -8.88
N ASN A 94 -15.97 5.53 -7.88
CA ASN A 94 -15.40 4.18 -7.80
C ASN A 94 -13.86 4.14 -7.91
N ARG A 95 -13.16 5.13 -7.35
CA ARG A 95 -11.69 5.18 -7.35
C ARG A 95 -11.09 3.96 -6.66
N ASN A 96 -10.01 3.43 -7.23
CA ASN A 96 -9.19 2.42 -6.56
C ASN A 96 -8.55 3.06 -5.33
N ALA A 97 -8.55 2.35 -4.20
CA ALA A 97 -7.77 2.77 -3.05
C ALA A 97 -6.31 2.95 -3.45
N CYS A 98 -5.63 3.93 -2.85
CA CYS A 98 -4.19 4.01 -3.03
C CYS A 98 -3.54 2.71 -2.56
N PRO A 99 -2.57 2.17 -3.33
CA PRO A 99 -1.80 1.05 -2.86
C PRO A 99 -1.28 1.39 -1.47
N PRO A 100 -1.48 0.53 -0.46
CA PRO A 100 -0.94 0.79 0.86
C PRO A 100 0.58 0.90 0.76
N ASP A 101 1.15 1.70 1.66
CA ASP A 101 2.60 1.85 1.81
C ASP A 101 3.17 0.58 2.43
N LEU A 102 3.28 -0.45 1.60
CA LEU A 102 3.87 -1.71 2.00
C LEU A 102 5.38 -1.57 1.98
N PRO A 103 6.07 -2.08 3.01
CA PRO A 103 7.52 -2.08 3.03
C PRO A 103 8.10 -2.72 1.77
N MET A 104 9.09 -2.06 1.16
CA MET A 104 9.76 -2.57 -0.03
C MET A 104 10.65 -3.77 0.33
N ILE A 105 10.68 -4.76 -0.55
CA ILE A 105 11.52 -5.96 -0.42
C ILE A 105 12.65 -5.92 -1.44
N ALA A 106 13.85 -6.32 -1.02
CA ALA A 106 15.00 -6.41 -1.91
C ALA A 106 14.76 -7.42 -3.05
N ALA A 107 15.20 -7.09 -4.26
CA ALA A 107 15.11 -8.01 -5.39
C ALA A 107 15.85 -9.34 -5.08
N GLY A 108 15.22 -10.46 -5.42
CA GLY A 108 15.78 -11.78 -5.13
C GLY A 108 15.55 -12.26 -3.68
N THR A 109 14.77 -11.55 -2.87
CA THR A 109 14.29 -12.08 -1.58
C THR A 109 13.27 -13.20 -1.82
N VAL A 110 13.33 -14.25 -1.01
CA VAL A 110 12.31 -15.30 -0.96
C VAL A 110 10.99 -14.70 -0.53
N THR A 111 9.94 -14.95 -1.30
CA THR A 111 8.61 -14.40 -1.07
C THR A 111 7.73 -15.34 -0.25
N ALA A 112 6.62 -14.83 0.30
CA ALA A 112 5.63 -15.70 0.92
C ALA A 112 4.98 -16.64 -0.12
N HIS A 113 4.96 -16.26 -1.40
CA HIS A 113 4.57 -17.16 -2.48
C HIS A 113 5.52 -18.37 -2.58
N ASP A 114 6.84 -18.13 -2.62
CA ASP A 114 7.85 -19.19 -2.74
C ASP A 114 7.76 -20.20 -1.58
N VAL A 115 7.46 -19.73 -0.37
CA VAL A 115 7.26 -20.60 0.81
C VAL A 115 6.03 -21.49 0.64
N ILE A 116 4.90 -20.96 0.16
CA ILE A 116 3.71 -21.78 -0.13
C ILE A 116 4.02 -22.82 -1.21
N ASP A 117 4.78 -22.44 -2.24
CA ASP A 117 5.17 -23.39 -3.30
C ASP A 117 6.12 -24.48 -2.75
N ALA A 118 6.97 -24.16 -1.78
CA ALA A 118 7.78 -25.14 -1.06
C ALA A 118 6.94 -26.09 -0.19
N PHE A 119 5.87 -25.62 0.44
CA PHE A 119 4.93 -26.49 1.16
C PHE A 119 4.30 -27.51 0.22
N VAL A 120 3.81 -27.07 -0.95
CA VAL A 120 3.26 -27.95 -1.96
C VAL A 120 4.29 -28.97 -2.45
N ALA A 121 5.52 -28.52 -2.72
CA ALA A 121 6.61 -29.40 -3.16
C ALA A 121 6.99 -30.46 -2.11
N ALA A 122 6.86 -30.13 -0.83
CA ALA A 122 7.06 -31.04 0.30
C ALA A 122 5.86 -31.98 0.55
N GLY A 123 4.78 -31.88 -0.23
CA GLY A 123 3.56 -32.66 -0.06
C GLY A 123 2.68 -32.21 1.11
N LEU A 124 2.89 -31.00 1.62
CA LEU A 124 2.07 -30.42 2.68
C LEU A 124 0.77 -29.83 2.11
N PRO A 125 -0.34 -29.88 2.88
CA PRO A 125 -1.55 -29.16 2.52
C PRO A 125 -1.29 -27.66 2.33
N ALA A 126 -1.87 -27.07 1.28
CA ALA A 126 -1.72 -25.64 0.99
C ALA A 126 -2.88 -25.18 0.10
N THR A 127 -4.10 -25.54 0.49
CA THR A 127 -5.29 -25.26 -0.34
C THR A 127 -5.77 -23.83 -0.17
N ASN A 128 -6.59 -23.36 -1.12
CA ASN A 128 -7.25 -22.06 -1.03
C ASN A 128 -6.27 -20.89 -0.86
N ARG A 129 -5.18 -20.90 -1.64
CA ARG A 129 -4.16 -19.84 -1.66
C ARG A 129 -4.79 -18.50 -2.02
N GLN A 130 -4.59 -17.51 -1.16
CA GLN A 130 -5.12 -16.17 -1.29
C GLN A 130 -4.05 -15.16 -0.91
N ASP A 131 -3.82 -14.18 -1.78
CA ASP A 131 -3.09 -12.97 -1.39
C ASP A 131 -4.01 -12.13 -0.51
N ARG A 132 -3.60 -11.99 0.75
CA ARG A 132 -4.34 -11.25 1.77
C ARG A 132 -3.54 -10.07 2.29
N THR A 133 -2.43 -9.70 1.63
CA THR A 133 -1.51 -8.64 2.06
C THR A 133 -2.24 -7.38 2.52
N ILE A 134 -3.18 -6.88 1.71
CA ILE A 134 -3.95 -5.68 2.06
C ILE A 134 -4.95 -5.97 3.19
N THR A 135 -5.79 -6.99 3.03
CA THR A 135 -6.87 -7.30 3.96
C THR A 135 -6.41 -7.83 5.33
N ALA A 136 -5.16 -8.28 5.43
CA ALA A 136 -4.53 -8.76 6.66
C ALA A 136 -3.89 -7.63 7.48
N GLY A 137 -3.92 -6.38 6.99
CA GLY A 137 -3.37 -5.22 7.69
C GLY A 137 -1.84 -5.18 7.66
N CYS A 138 -1.21 -5.56 6.54
CA CYS A 138 0.25 -5.57 6.47
C CYS A 138 0.90 -4.20 6.67
N GLU A 139 0.18 -3.12 6.37
CA GLU A 139 0.62 -1.75 6.65
C GLU A 139 0.86 -1.51 8.16
N ASP A 140 -0.04 -2.01 9.01
CA ASP A 140 0.05 -1.89 10.47
C ASP A 140 1.09 -2.86 11.04
N LEU A 141 1.10 -4.10 10.53
CA LEU A 141 2.02 -5.15 10.97
C LEU A 141 3.45 -4.96 10.44
N LYS A 142 3.68 -4.01 9.52
CA LYS A 142 4.95 -3.81 8.82
C LYS A 142 5.42 -5.04 8.03
N CYS A 143 4.48 -5.86 7.55
CA CYS A 143 4.79 -6.89 6.54
C CYS A 143 4.68 -6.31 5.13
N ALA A 144 5.49 -6.82 4.22
CA ALA A 144 5.44 -6.49 2.80
C ALA A 144 4.48 -7.40 2.01
N GLN A 145 4.27 -8.62 2.51
CA GLN A 145 3.39 -9.58 1.87
C GLN A 145 2.78 -10.52 2.91
N MET A 146 1.55 -10.95 2.66
CA MET A 146 0.92 -12.04 3.40
C MET A 146 0.09 -12.91 2.47
N ILE A 147 0.42 -14.21 2.42
CA ILE A 147 -0.32 -15.22 1.67
C ILE A 147 -0.96 -16.20 2.66
N ALA A 148 -2.27 -16.37 2.54
CA ALA A 148 -3.03 -17.33 3.32
C ALA A 148 -3.33 -18.58 2.49
N VAL A 149 -3.12 -19.76 3.07
CA VAL A 149 -3.74 -21.03 2.67
C VAL A 149 -4.62 -21.50 3.82
N ASP A 150 -5.39 -22.59 3.68
CA ASP A 150 -6.33 -23.00 4.73
C ASP A 150 -5.65 -23.25 6.08
N GLU A 151 -4.50 -23.91 6.09
CA GLU A 151 -3.78 -24.38 7.29
C GLU A 151 -2.93 -23.28 7.96
N VAL A 152 -2.33 -22.41 7.15
CA VAL A 152 -1.35 -21.43 7.61
C VAL A 152 -1.46 -20.08 6.90
N SER A 153 -0.84 -19.08 7.48
CA SER A 153 -0.62 -17.77 6.91
C SER A 153 0.87 -17.48 6.89
N VAL A 154 1.43 -17.20 5.72
CA VAL A 154 2.84 -16.86 5.56
C VAL A 154 2.98 -15.36 5.38
N TYR A 155 3.80 -14.75 6.23
CA TYR A 155 4.12 -13.33 6.24
C TYR A 155 5.56 -13.13 5.79
N LEU A 156 5.80 -12.11 4.98
CA LEU A 156 7.12 -11.60 4.62
C LEU A 156 7.25 -10.18 5.15
N PHE A 157 8.33 -9.90 5.85
CA PHE A 157 8.70 -8.58 6.37
C PHE A 157 9.88 -8.01 5.59
N SER A 158 10.05 -6.70 5.59
CA SER A 158 11.25 -6.04 5.04
C SER A 158 12.41 -5.97 6.03
N ASP A 159 12.16 -6.30 7.30
CA ASP A 159 13.11 -6.24 8.39
C ASP A 159 12.88 -7.41 9.36
N VAL A 160 13.98 -8.06 9.77
CA VAL A 160 13.97 -9.16 10.72
C VAL A 160 13.48 -8.71 12.08
N ALA A 161 13.71 -7.44 12.47
CA ALA A 161 13.21 -6.91 13.74
C ALA A 161 11.67 -6.87 13.78
N HIS A 162 11.02 -6.50 12.67
CA HIS A 162 9.55 -6.53 12.57
C HIS A 162 9.01 -7.97 12.58
N ALA A 163 9.68 -8.89 11.87
CA ALA A 163 9.31 -10.31 11.90
C ALA A 163 9.42 -10.92 13.31
N ALA A 164 10.51 -10.61 14.02
CA ALA A 164 10.74 -11.06 15.39
C ALA A 164 9.71 -10.48 16.36
N HIS A 165 9.41 -9.18 16.25
CA HIS A 165 8.38 -8.53 17.06
C HIS A 165 6.99 -9.14 16.83
N TYR A 166 6.66 -9.46 15.57
CA TYR A 166 5.43 -10.18 15.25
C TYR A 166 5.37 -11.55 15.95
N ALA A 167 6.44 -12.35 15.86
CA ALA A 167 6.51 -13.64 16.53
C ALA A 167 6.40 -13.53 18.07
N GLU A 168 6.99 -12.48 18.65
CA GLU A 168 6.90 -12.20 20.09
C GLU A 168 5.45 -11.90 20.52
N ILE A 169 4.74 -11.02 19.81
CA ILE A 169 3.36 -10.63 20.13
C ILE A 169 2.41 -11.83 20.10
N PHE A 170 2.52 -12.69 19.08
CA PHE A 170 1.62 -13.83 18.91
C PHE A 170 2.07 -15.09 19.67
N GLY A 171 3.32 -15.11 20.11
CA GLY A 171 3.94 -16.21 20.84
C GLY A 171 4.40 -17.37 19.96
N ALA A 172 5.47 -18.03 20.41
CA ALA A 172 6.13 -19.12 19.68
C ALA A 172 5.25 -20.36 19.40
N ASN A 173 4.14 -20.52 20.14
CA ASN A 173 3.18 -21.61 19.90
C ASN A 173 2.24 -21.32 18.71
N THR A 174 2.14 -20.07 18.28
CA THR A 174 1.23 -19.60 17.22
C THR A 174 1.97 -19.21 15.96
N VAL A 175 3.21 -18.74 16.12
CA VAL A 175 4.06 -18.25 15.04
C VAL A 175 5.43 -18.91 15.09
N TYR A 176 5.89 -19.36 13.93
CA TYR A 176 7.29 -19.74 13.71
C TYR A 176 7.93 -18.75 12.74
N GLN A 177 9.11 -18.23 13.09
CA GLN A 177 9.80 -17.20 12.33
C GLN A 177 11.20 -17.67 11.95
N ASN A 178 11.58 -17.42 10.71
CA ASN A 178 12.93 -17.60 10.20
C ASN A 178 13.30 -16.42 9.29
N GLY A 179 14.26 -15.61 9.75
CA GLY A 179 14.69 -14.39 9.05
C GLY A 179 13.52 -13.43 8.82
N LEU A 180 13.28 -13.06 7.57
CA LEU A 180 12.22 -12.14 7.16
C LEU A 180 10.83 -12.80 7.07
N LEU A 181 10.75 -14.11 7.19
CA LEU A 181 9.53 -14.87 6.97
C LEU A 181 8.97 -15.40 8.28
N ALA A 182 7.64 -15.43 8.39
CA ALA A 182 6.95 -16.03 9.51
C ALA A 182 5.74 -16.84 9.04
N ILE A 183 5.54 -18.02 9.64
CA ILE A 183 4.34 -18.83 9.51
C ILE A 183 3.49 -18.56 10.75
N ARG A 184 2.24 -18.17 10.55
CA ARG A 184 1.21 -18.19 11.58
C ARG A 184 0.28 -19.38 11.33
N TYR A 185 0.16 -20.26 12.32
CA TYR A 185 -0.72 -21.43 12.22
C TYR A 185 -2.17 -21.06 12.48
N LYS A 186 -3.09 -21.58 11.67
CA LYS A 186 -4.52 -21.42 11.95
C LYS A 186 -4.96 -22.51 12.91
N ARG A 187 -5.08 -22.16 14.19
CA ARG A 187 -5.52 -23.09 15.26
C ARG A 187 -7.04 -23.15 15.43
N ASP A 188 -7.74 -22.16 14.87
CA ASP A 188 -9.20 -22.04 14.91
C ASP A 188 -9.79 -21.94 13.49
N GLY A 189 -11.10 -22.14 13.38
CA GLY A 189 -11.85 -21.98 12.13
C GLY A 189 -12.24 -23.31 11.48
N LYS A 190 -12.60 -23.27 10.19
CA LYS A 190 -13.14 -24.42 9.46
C LYS A 190 -12.09 -25.50 9.14
N HIS A 191 -10.83 -25.09 9.05
CA HIS A 191 -9.70 -25.94 8.68
C HIS A 191 -8.50 -25.64 9.59
N PRO A 192 -8.56 -26.01 10.89
CA PRO A 192 -7.43 -25.83 11.77
C PRO A 192 -6.26 -26.72 11.31
N ILE A 193 -5.04 -26.27 11.54
CA ILE A 193 -3.84 -27.04 11.22
C ILE A 193 -3.83 -28.35 12.02
N ASP A 194 -3.36 -29.42 11.37
CA ASP A 194 -2.93 -30.62 12.09
C ASP A 194 -1.59 -30.34 12.79
N GLU A 195 -1.58 -30.35 14.12
CA GLU A 195 -0.38 -30.08 14.91
C GLU A 195 0.79 -31.02 14.60
N ALA A 196 0.50 -32.25 14.15
CA ALA A 196 1.53 -33.20 13.74
C ALA A 196 2.32 -32.75 12.49
N LEU A 197 1.74 -31.85 11.68
CA LEU A 197 2.38 -31.30 10.49
C LEU A 197 3.22 -30.05 10.77
N ILE A 198 3.05 -29.39 11.93
CA ILE A 198 3.78 -28.16 12.28
C ILE A 198 5.30 -28.29 12.07
N PRO A 199 5.99 -29.35 12.52
CA PRO A 199 7.42 -29.50 12.30
C PRO A 199 7.81 -29.55 10.81
N GLN A 200 6.92 -30.07 9.96
CA GLN A 200 7.18 -30.20 8.51
C GLN A 200 7.03 -28.85 7.80
N TYR A 201 6.05 -28.02 8.20
CA TYR A 201 5.95 -26.63 7.72
C TYR A 201 7.17 -25.80 8.13
N ASN A 202 7.66 -25.98 9.35
CA ASN A 202 8.85 -25.27 9.84
C ASN A 202 10.09 -25.66 9.04
N ALA A 203 10.31 -26.97 8.85
CA ALA A 203 11.42 -27.48 8.04
C ALA A 203 11.35 -26.99 6.58
N ALA A 204 10.14 -26.93 6.00
CA ALA A 204 9.96 -26.40 4.65
C ALA A 204 10.32 -24.92 4.57
N LEU A 205 9.93 -24.09 5.55
CA LEU A 205 10.37 -22.68 5.63
C LEU A 205 11.89 -22.56 5.73
N ASP A 206 12.51 -23.35 6.61
CA ASP A 206 13.95 -23.32 6.84
C ASP A 206 14.74 -23.71 5.58
N ALA A 207 14.21 -24.66 4.80
CA ALA A 207 14.80 -25.06 3.53
C ALA A 207 14.79 -23.92 2.50
N VAL A 208 13.73 -23.10 2.44
CA VAL A 208 13.70 -21.96 1.50
C VAL A 208 14.66 -20.86 1.93
N GLY A 209 14.84 -20.64 3.24
CA GLY A 209 15.79 -19.66 3.79
C GLY A 209 17.27 -20.06 3.67
N SER A 210 17.55 -21.35 3.48
CA SER A 210 18.92 -21.90 3.37
C SER A 210 19.44 -22.00 1.92
N VAL A 211 18.56 -21.82 0.93
CA VAL A 211 18.90 -21.92 -0.49
C VAL A 211 19.00 -20.51 -1.08
N ARG A 212 20.09 -19.80 -0.75
CA ARG A 212 20.70 -18.71 -1.55
C ARG A 212 22.00 -18.22 -0.92
#